data_AF-A0A1G1E3C6-F1
#
_entry.id   AF-A0A1G1E3C6-F1
#
_cell.length_a   1.000
_cell.length_b   1.000
_cell.length_c   1.000
_cell.angle_alpha   90.00
_cell.angle_beta   90.00
_cell.angle_gamma   90.00
#
_symmetry.space_group_name_H-M   'P 1'
#
loop_
_entity.id
_entity.type
_entity.pdbx_description
1 polymer ?
#
loop_
_entity_poly.entity_id
_entity_poly.type
_entity_poly.pdbx_seq_one_letter_code
_entity_poly.pdbx_strand_id
1 'polypeptide(L)'
;MKSVNEKYQTVIEKNTFYFFNPVFEEKYEDYLNSIKETLLVLKNEIENEGLKKVQFERLIGEKENGLRALLALTGFSNDRHTNQI
;
A
#
# COMPACT_ATOMS: atom_id res chain seq x y z
N MET A 1 43.04 9.03 6.43
CA MET A 1 42.14 9.74 5.49
C MET A 1 41.51 8.68 4.58
N LYS A 2 40.18 8.58 4.47
CA LYS A 2 39.57 7.54 3.63
C LYS A 2 39.98 7.71 2.16
N SER A 3 40.25 6.61 1.48
CA SER A 3 40.52 6.60 0.04
C SER A 3 39.30 7.06 -0.76
N VAL A 4 39.51 7.48 -2.00
CA VAL A 4 38.43 7.88 -2.90
C VAL A 4 37.44 6.73 -3.11
N ASN A 5 37.92 5.49 -3.27
CA ASN A 5 37.07 4.31 -3.40
C ASN A 5 36.24 4.03 -2.15
N GLU A 6 36.82 4.18 -0.95
CA GLU A 6 36.07 4.00 0.31
C GLU A 6 34.95 5.04 0.46
N LYS A 7 35.17 6.26 -0.03
CA LYS A 7 34.13 7.30 -0.05
C LYS A 7 33.00 6.95 -1.01
N TYR A 8 33.31 6.48 -2.22
CA TYR A 8 32.30 6.03 -3.17
C TYR A 8 31.51 4.83 -2.64
N GLN A 9 32.20 3.84 -2.07
CA GLN A 9 31.55 2.67 -1.49
C GLN A 9 30.62 3.06 -0.34
N THR A 10 31.04 4.01 0.51
CA THR A 10 30.17 4.55 1.58
C THR A 10 28.90 5.18 1.00
N VAL A 11 29.00 5.94 -0.10
CA VAL A 11 27.82 6.55 -0.74
C VAL A 11 26.90 5.47 -1.32
N ILE A 12 27.44 4.46 -1.99
CA ILE A 12 26.64 3.37 -2.57
C ILE A 12 25.90 2.58 -1.48
N GLU A 13 26.58 2.24 -0.38
CA GLU A 13 26.00 1.41 0.67
C GLU A 13 25.08 2.15 1.64
N LYS A 14 25.30 3.46 1.87
CA LYS A 14 24.58 4.24 2.90
C LYS A 14 23.55 5.18 2.34
N ASN A 15 23.57 5.45 1.04
CA ASN A 15 22.54 6.29 0.43
C ASN A 15 21.31 5.43 0.11
N THR A 16 20.19 5.76 0.75
CA THR A 16 18.90 5.11 0.55
C THR A 16 18.41 5.19 -0.89
N PHE A 17 18.90 6.13 -1.70
CA PHE A 17 18.62 6.20 -3.13
C PHE A 17 19.13 4.98 -3.91
N TYR A 18 20.28 4.41 -3.51
CA TYR A 18 20.85 3.21 -4.14
C TYR A 18 20.48 1.92 -3.39
N PHE A 19 19.66 2.05 -2.33
CA PHE A 19 19.17 0.91 -1.58
C PHE A 19 18.08 0.21 -2.39
N PHE A 20 18.51 -0.72 -3.23
CA PHE A 20 17.63 -1.57 -4.02
C PHE A 20 17.51 -2.92 -3.33
N ASN A 21 16.30 -3.27 -2.91
CA ASN A 21 15.99 -4.57 -2.34
C ASN A 21 14.86 -5.21 -3.15
N PRO A 22 15.18 -5.97 -4.21
CA PRO A 22 14.18 -6.48 -5.15
C PRO A 22 13.15 -7.37 -4.46
N VAL A 23 13.55 -8.17 -3.47
CA VAL A 23 12.64 -9.04 -2.71
C VAL A 23 11.66 -8.22 -1.88
N PHE A 24 12.12 -7.10 -1.30
CA PHE A 24 11.24 -6.21 -0.57
C PHE A 24 10.26 -5.51 -1.51
N GLU A 25 10.74 -4.97 -2.63
CA GLU A 25 9.91 -4.28 -3.62
C GLU A 25 8.85 -5.21 -4.20
N GLU A 26 9.22 -6.40 -4.66
CA GLU A 26 8.29 -7.41 -5.19
C GLU A 26 7.21 -7.76 -4.16
N LYS A 27 7.61 -8.06 -2.91
CA LYS A 27 6.67 -8.39 -1.84
C LYS A 27 5.73 -7.22 -1.52
N TYR A 28 6.23 -5.99 -1.54
CA TYR A 28 5.42 -4.80 -1.29
C TYR A 28 4.46 -4.53 -2.44
N GLU A 29 4.91 -4.67 -3.68
CA GLU A 29 4.07 -4.52 -4.87
C GLU A 29 2.95 -5.56 -4.90
N ASP A 30 3.25 -6.83 -4.61
CA ASP A 30 2.23 -7.89 -4.49
C ASP A 30 1.20 -7.56 -3.40
N TYR A 31 1.67 -7.08 -2.25
CA TYR A 31 0.80 -6.65 -1.16
C TYR A 31 -0.10 -5.48 -1.56
N LEU A 32 0.46 -4.43 -2.19
CA LEU A 32 -0.30 -3.27 -2.65
C LEU A 32 -1.32 -3.65 -3.73
N ASN A 33 -0.93 -4.53 -4.67
CA ASN A 33 -1.82 -5.07 -5.68
C ASN A 33 -2.98 -5.85 -5.05
N SER A 34 -2.72 -6.67 -4.03
CA SER A 34 -3.78 -7.40 -3.33
C SER A 34 -4.82 -6.47 -2.68
N ILE A 35 -4.40 -5.34 -2.12
CA ILE A 35 -5.30 -4.32 -1.55
C ILE A 35 -6.11 -3.64 -2.65
N LYS A 36 -5.44 -3.24 -3.74
CA LYS A 36 -6.10 -2.59 -4.87
C LYS A 36 -7.19 -3.46 -5.48
N GLU A 37 -6.89 -4.73 -5.74
CA GLU A 37 -7.87 -5.69 -6.27
C GLU A 37 -9.03 -5.92 -5.30
N THR A 38 -8.73 -6.03 -4.01
CA THR A 38 -9.76 -6.16 -2.96
C THR A 38 -10.73 -4.97 -2.97
N LEU A 39 -10.22 -3.74 -3.11
CA LEU A 39 -11.04 -2.53 -3.20
C LEU A 39 -11.80 -2.42 -4.52
N LEU A 40 -11.22 -2.88 -5.62
CA LEU A 40 -11.87 -2.87 -6.94
C LEU A 40 -13.08 -3.80 -6.95
N VAL A 41 -12.96 -5.00 -6.38
CA VAL A 41 -14.08 -5.93 -6.22
C VAL A 41 -15.18 -5.30 -5.36
N LEU A 42 -14.83 -4.72 -4.20
CA LEU A 42 -15.79 -4.04 -3.33
C LEU A 42 -16.53 -2.92 -4.07
N LYS A 43 -15.82 -2.10 -4.84
CA LYS A 43 -16.42 -1.04 -5.66
C LYS A 43 -17.43 -1.61 -6.65
N ASN A 44 -17.06 -2.65 -7.39
CA ASN A 44 -17.95 -3.28 -8.36
C ASN A 44 -19.21 -3.87 -7.70
N GLU A 45 -19.08 -4.47 -6.52
CA GLU A 45 -20.23 -4.99 -5.77
C GLU A 45 -21.18 -3.86 -5.35
N ILE A 46 -20.64 -2.74 -4.87
CA ILE A 46 -21.44 -1.57 -4.49
C ILE A 46 -22.13 -0.93 -5.71
N GLU A 47 -21.45 -0.82 -6.84
CA GLU A 47 -22.01 -0.25 -8.07
C GLU A 47 -23.16 -1.10 -8.64
N ASN A 48 -23.06 -2.43 -8.54
CA ASN A 48 -24.07 -3.35 -9.08
C ASN A 48 -25.24 -3.63 -8.11
N GLU A 49 -24.95 -3.77 -6.82
CA GLU A 49 -25.94 -4.23 -5.83
C GLU A 49 -26.40 -3.14 -4.87
N GLY A 50 -25.83 -1.94 -4.97
CA GLY A 50 -25.99 -0.84 -4.02
C GLY A 50 -25.13 -1.01 -2.77
N LEU A 51 -24.96 0.08 -2.01
CA LEU A 51 -24.16 0.08 -0.78
C LEU A 51 -24.88 -0.67 0.34
N LYS A 52 -24.32 -1.80 0.79
CA LYS A 52 -24.90 -2.66 1.83
C LYS A 52 -23.84 -3.13 2.82
N LYS A 53 -24.23 -3.24 4.10
CA LYS A 53 -23.35 -3.71 5.19
C LYS A 53 -22.71 -5.07 4.90
N VAL A 54 -23.46 -5.98 4.29
CA VAL A 54 -23.03 -7.36 3.98
C VAL A 54 -21.74 -7.41 3.13
N GLN A 55 -21.54 -6.44 2.23
CA GLN A 55 -20.34 -6.36 1.40
C GLN A 55 -19.09 -6.14 2.25
N PHE A 56 -19.18 -5.26 3.26
CA PHE A 56 -18.09 -4.98 4.18
C PHE A 56 -17.86 -6.12 5.19
N GLU A 57 -18.93 -6.76 5.67
CA GLU A 57 -18.82 -7.94 6.53
C GLU A 57 -18.09 -9.08 5.81
N ARG A 58 -18.47 -9.34 4.55
CA ARG A 58 -17.80 -10.30 3.68
C ARG A 58 -16.34 -9.93 3.45
N LEU A 59 -16.06 -8.68 3.12
CA LEU A 59 -14.71 -8.18 2.89
C LEU A 59 -13.79 -8.44 4.09
N ILE A 60 -14.25 -8.11 5.30
CA ILE A 60 -13.47 -8.28 6.53
C ILE A 60 -13.35 -9.75 6.94
N GLY A 61 -14.42 -10.54 6.74
CA GLY A 61 -14.47 -11.93 7.17
C GLY A 61 -13.75 -12.92 6.23
N GLU A 62 -13.72 -12.64 4.93
CA GLU A 62 -13.26 -13.61 3.93
C GLU A 62 -11.95 -13.22 3.23
N LYS A 63 -11.58 -11.93 3.23
CA LYS A 63 -10.34 -11.47 2.56
C LYS A 63 -9.23 -11.24 3.58
N GLU A 64 -8.08 -11.87 3.35
CA GLU A 64 -6.90 -11.76 4.20
C GLU A 64 -6.50 -10.30 4.49
N ASN A 65 -6.56 -9.43 3.48
CA ASN A 65 -6.25 -8.01 3.59
C ASN A 65 -7.50 -7.11 3.65
N GLY A 66 -8.68 -7.64 3.92
CA GLY A 66 -9.95 -6.89 3.88
C GLY A 66 -10.01 -5.72 4.85
N LEU A 67 -9.63 -5.93 6.11
CA LEU A 67 -9.57 -4.85 7.11
C LEU A 67 -8.53 -3.79 6.73
N ARG A 68 -7.36 -4.22 6.26
CA ARG A 68 -6.28 -3.31 5.82
C ARG A 68 -6.70 -2.46 4.63
N ALA A 69 -7.44 -3.04 3.68
CA ALA A 69 -7.99 -2.33 2.55
C ALA A 69 -8.95 -1.21 2.98
N LEU A 70 -9.83 -1.48 3.96
CA LEU A 70 -10.74 -0.47 4.50
C LEU A 70 -10.00 0.62 5.30
N LEU A 71 -9.00 0.24 6.09
CA LEU A 71 -8.16 1.21 6.82
C LEU A 71 -7.36 2.09 5.86
N ALA A 72 -6.80 1.52 4.79
CA ALA A 72 -6.12 2.28 3.75
C ALA A 72 -7.08 3.27 3.07
N LEU A 73 -8.27 2.81 2.69
CA LEU A 73 -9.30 3.66 2.08
C LEU A 73 -9.69 4.83 2.98
N THR A 74 -9.94 4.56 4.26
CA THR A 74 -10.30 5.59 5.26
C THR A 74 -9.14 6.55 5.54
N GLY A 75 -7.90 6.05 5.59
CA GLY A 75 -6.70 6.89 5.67
C GLY A 75 -6.60 7.87 4.50
N PHE A 76 -6.75 7.37 3.26
CA PHE A 76 -6.77 8.22 2.07
C PHE A 76 -7.92 9.23 2.06
N SER A 77 -9.10 8.85 2.56
CA SER A 77 -10.24 9.76 2.69
C SER A 77 -9.98 10.88 3.70
N ASN A 78 -9.34 10.58 4.83
CA ASN A 78 -9.00 11.58 5.84
C ASN A 78 -7.90 12.56 5.39
N ASP A 79 -6.88 12.08 4.67
CA ASP A 79 -5.82 12.94 4.14
C ASP A 79 -6.36 14.01 3.17
N ARG A 80 -7.46 13.72 2.48
CA ARG A 80 -8.17 14.69 1.63
C ARG A 80 -8.94 15.75 2.42
N HIS A 81 -9.37 15.45 3.64
CA HIS A 81 -10.05 16.41 4.50
C HIS A 81 -9.11 17.36 5.24
N THR A 82 -7.86 16.97 5.48
CA THR A 82 -6.85 17.84 6.13
C THR A 82 -6.24 18.89 5.21
N ASN A 83 -6.42 18.80 3.88
CA ASN A 83 -5.92 19.78 2.90
C ASN A 83 -6.96 20.86 2.50
N GLN A 84 -7.98 21.11 3.33
CA GLN A 84 -8.99 22.17 3.11
C GLN A 84 -8.94 23.30 4.15
N ILE A 85 -7.81 23.49 4.85
CA ILE A 85 -7.59 24.61 5.77
C ILE A 85 -6.48 25.50 5.22
#